data_AF-U6DXA4-F1
#
_entry.id   AF-U6DXA4-F1
#
_cell.length_a   1.000
_cell.length_b   1.000
_cell.length_c   1.000
_cell.angle_alpha   90.00
_cell.angle_beta   90.00
_cell.angle_gamma   90.00
#
_symmetry.space_group_name_H-M   'P 1'
#
loop_
_entity.id
_entity.type
_entity.pdbx_description
1 polymer ?
#
loop_
_entity_poly.entity_id
_entity_poly.type
_entity_poly.pdbx_seq_one_letter_code
_entity_poly.pdbx_strand_id
1 'polypeptide(L)'
;IFAAQKQNILIDACVLDSDSGLLQQACDITGGLYLKVPQMPSLLQYLLWVFLPDQDQRSQLILPPPVHVDYRAACFCHRNLIEIGYVCSVCLSIFCNFSPICTTCETAFKISLPPVLKAKKKKLKVSV
;
A
#
# COMPACT_ATOMS: atom_id res chain seq x y z
N ILE A 1 -11.28 2.74 -7.18
CA ILE A 1 -9.95 3.25 -7.62
C ILE A 1 -9.66 2.80 -9.04
N PHE A 2 -9.29 1.54 -9.31
CA PHE A 2 -8.88 1.10 -10.67
C PHE A 2 -9.93 1.30 -11.77
N ALA A 3 -11.22 1.11 -11.47
CA ALA A 3 -12.28 1.41 -12.43
C ALA A 3 -12.33 2.90 -12.80
N ALA A 4 -12.15 3.79 -11.81
CA ALA A 4 -12.11 5.23 -12.03
C ALA A 4 -10.88 5.63 -12.86
N GLN A 5 -9.69 5.09 -12.52
CA GLN A 5 -8.48 5.28 -13.31
C GLN A 5 -8.68 4.85 -14.78
N LYS A 6 -9.28 3.68 -15.01
CA LYS A 6 -9.53 3.16 -16.37
C LYS A 6 -10.50 4.04 -17.16
N GLN A 7 -11.43 4.69 -16.49
CA GLN A 7 -12.39 5.62 -17.09
C GLN A 7 -11.87 7.08 -17.12
N ASN A 8 -10.61 7.30 -16.74
CA ASN A 8 -10.01 8.63 -16.62
C ASN A 8 -10.82 9.57 -15.71
N ILE A 9 -11.40 9.02 -14.63
CA ILE A 9 -12.14 9.75 -13.60
C ILE A 9 -11.20 10.00 -12.42
N LEU A 10 -10.94 11.28 -12.13
CA LEU A 10 -10.14 11.70 -11.00
C LEU A 10 -10.86 11.43 -9.66
N ILE A 11 -10.11 11.05 -8.63
CA ILE A 11 -10.61 10.97 -7.26
C ILE A 11 -9.82 11.96 -6.41
N ASP A 12 -10.50 12.99 -5.90
CA ASP A 12 -9.94 13.91 -4.93
C ASP A 12 -10.46 13.59 -3.52
N ALA A 13 -9.62 13.81 -2.51
CA ALA A 13 -9.94 13.57 -1.11
C ALA A 13 -9.64 14.82 -0.26
N CYS A 14 -10.69 15.36 0.34
CA CYS A 14 -10.61 16.38 1.39
C CYS A 14 -10.73 15.69 2.76
N VAL A 15 -9.65 15.64 3.51
CA VAL A 15 -9.56 14.90 4.78
C VAL A 15 -9.65 15.86 5.95
N LEU A 16 -10.59 15.61 6.87
CA LEU A 16 -10.86 16.51 7.99
C LEU A 16 -10.16 16.14 9.30
N ASP A 17 -9.77 14.88 9.48
CA ASP A 17 -9.30 14.42 10.80
C ASP A 17 -8.07 13.51 10.68
N SER A 18 -8.29 12.24 10.37
CA SER A 18 -7.24 11.23 10.28
C SER A 18 -6.86 10.94 8.83
N ASP A 19 -5.55 10.78 8.61
CA ASP A 19 -5.03 10.40 7.31
C ASP A 19 -5.44 8.98 6.92
N SER A 20 -5.65 8.77 5.63
CA SER A 20 -5.99 7.45 5.08
C SER A 20 -5.05 7.10 3.94
N GLY A 21 -4.17 6.11 4.17
CA GLY A 21 -3.26 5.61 3.14
C GLY A 21 -3.99 5.11 1.89
N LEU A 22 -5.19 4.52 2.05
CA LEU A 22 -6.02 4.09 0.93
C LEU A 22 -6.50 5.27 0.07
N LEU A 23 -6.89 6.38 0.70
CA LEU A 23 -7.32 7.58 -0.03
C LEU A 23 -6.13 8.29 -0.69
N GLN A 24 -4.96 8.33 -0.03
CA GLN A 24 -3.73 8.83 -0.63
C GLN A 24 -3.38 8.06 -1.91
N GLN A 25 -3.40 6.72 -1.84
CA GLN A 25 -3.21 5.85 -3.00
C GLN A 25 -4.30 6.05 -4.06
N ALA A 26 -5.55 6.24 -3.66
CA ALA A 26 -6.65 6.48 -4.61
C ALA A 26 -6.44 7.76 -5.43
N CYS A 27 -6.07 8.85 -4.77
CA CYS A 27 -5.78 10.13 -5.40
C CYS A 27 -4.56 10.00 -6.32
N ASP A 28 -3.46 9.44 -5.83
CA ASP A 28 -2.21 9.30 -6.61
C ASP A 28 -2.40 8.42 -7.85
N ILE A 29 -3.06 7.26 -7.73
CA ILE A 29 -3.32 6.36 -8.86
C ILE A 29 -4.22 7.01 -9.92
N THR A 30 -5.18 7.83 -9.50
CA THR A 30 -6.10 8.49 -10.43
C THR A 30 -5.57 9.83 -10.95
N GLY A 31 -4.49 10.37 -10.37
CA GLY A 31 -4.00 11.72 -10.66
C GLY A 31 -4.83 12.84 -10.00
N GLY A 32 -5.62 12.51 -8.98
CA GLY A 32 -6.38 13.46 -8.18
C GLY A 32 -5.57 14.07 -7.04
N LEU A 33 -6.24 14.88 -6.22
CA LEU A 33 -5.67 15.66 -5.12
C LEU A 33 -6.03 15.06 -3.77
N TYR A 34 -5.03 14.88 -2.91
CA TYR A 34 -5.22 14.54 -1.51
C TYR A 34 -4.84 15.73 -0.65
N LEU A 35 -5.78 16.29 0.10
CA LEU A 35 -5.51 17.38 1.03
C LEU A 35 -6.15 17.09 2.39
N LYS A 36 -5.31 16.99 3.41
CA LYS A 36 -5.75 17.10 4.79
C LYS A 36 -5.87 18.57 5.17
N VAL A 37 -7.06 18.99 5.58
CA VAL A 37 -7.38 20.39 5.89
C VAL A 37 -6.55 20.85 7.10
N PRO A 38 -5.59 21.77 6.92
CA PRO A 38 -4.74 22.22 8.03
C PRO A 38 -5.50 23.09 9.03
N GLN A 39 -6.51 23.82 8.56
CA GLN A 39 -7.29 24.77 9.35
C GLN A 39 -8.78 24.59 9.03
N MET A 40 -9.54 24.03 9.98
CA MET A 40 -10.98 23.79 9.81
C MET A 40 -11.80 25.04 9.49
N PRO A 41 -11.56 26.22 10.10
CA PRO A 41 -12.32 27.42 9.75
C PRO A 41 -12.20 27.82 8.27
N SER A 42 -11.10 27.43 7.61
CA SER A 42 -10.84 27.73 6.21
C SER A 42 -11.32 26.62 5.26
N LEU A 43 -12.15 25.68 5.73
CA LEU A 43 -12.65 24.55 4.93
C LEU A 43 -13.28 25.02 3.60
N LEU A 44 -14.13 26.05 3.66
CA LEU A 44 -14.77 26.59 2.46
C LEU A 44 -13.75 27.10 1.44
N GLN A 45 -12.68 27.74 1.89
CA GLN A 45 -11.61 28.22 1.01
C GLN A 45 -10.94 27.04 0.30
N TYR A 46 -10.61 25.95 1.00
CA TYR A 46 -10.04 24.77 0.38
C TYR A 46 -10.99 24.13 -0.63
N LEU A 47 -12.28 24.02 -0.30
CA LEU A 47 -13.29 23.48 -1.22
C LEU A 47 -13.37 24.29 -2.52
N LEU A 48 -13.39 25.63 -2.41
CA LEU A 48 -13.51 26.51 -3.57
C LEU A 48 -12.23 26.60 -4.42
N TRP A 49 -11.05 26.60 -3.80
CA TRP A 49 -9.80 26.83 -4.54
C TRP A 49 -9.09 25.56 -4.98
N VAL A 50 -9.28 24.45 -4.26
CA VAL A 50 -8.58 23.19 -4.54
C VAL A 50 -9.49 22.19 -5.24
N PHE A 51 -10.75 22.06 -4.79
CA PHE A 51 -11.65 20.98 -5.23
C PHE A 51 -12.72 21.39 -6.23
N LEU A 52 -13.04 22.69 -6.34
CA LEU A 52 -14.00 23.20 -7.33
C LEU A 52 -13.44 23.27 -8.77
N PRO A 53 -12.16 23.61 -9.01
CA PRO A 53 -11.65 23.74 -10.38
C PRO A 53 -11.66 22.41 -11.15
N ASP A 54 -12.12 22.49 -12.40
CA ASP A 54 -12.10 21.38 -13.34
C ASP A 54 -10.67 20.93 -13.65
N GLN A 55 -10.52 19.67 -14.05
CA GLN A 55 -9.24 19.01 -14.35
C GLN A 55 -8.35 19.82 -15.28
N ASP A 56 -8.90 20.38 -16.35
CA ASP A 56 -8.13 21.12 -17.36
C ASP A 56 -7.54 22.43 -16.81
N GLN A 57 -8.21 23.03 -15.83
CA GLN A 57 -7.76 24.29 -15.21
C GLN A 57 -6.72 24.08 -14.12
N ARG A 58 -6.57 22.87 -13.58
CA ARG A 58 -5.63 22.55 -12.49
C ARG A 58 -4.18 22.87 -12.85
N SER A 59 -3.81 22.68 -14.12
CA SER A 59 -2.45 22.96 -14.62
C SER A 59 -2.06 24.45 -14.56
N GLN A 60 -3.06 25.35 -14.51
CA GLN A 60 -2.88 26.80 -14.45
C GLN A 60 -2.89 27.33 -13.02
N LEU A 61 -3.22 26.48 -12.05
CA LEU A 61 -3.34 26.85 -10.64
C LEU A 61 -2.12 26.40 -9.86
N ILE A 62 -1.79 27.17 -8.83
CA ILE A 62 -0.79 26.75 -7.84
C ILE A 62 -1.51 25.87 -6.82
N LEU A 63 -1.44 24.56 -7.04
CA LEU A 63 -2.05 23.56 -6.17
C LEU A 63 -1.08 23.10 -5.07
N PRO A 64 -1.59 22.57 -3.95
CA PRO A 64 -0.75 21.95 -2.94
C PRO A 64 0.15 20.86 -3.54
N PRO A 65 1.40 20.73 -3.06
CA PRO A 65 2.31 19.70 -3.57
C PRO A 65 1.78 18.30 -3.29
N PRO A 66 2.09 17.31 -4.15
CA PRO A 66 1.70 15.94 -3.93
C PRO A 66 2.32 15.39 -2.64
N VAL A 67 1.55 14.55 -1.93
CA VAL A 67 1.97 13.91 -0.68
C VAL A 67 2.72 12.62 -1.02
N HIS A 68 3.75 12.29 -0.25
CA HIS A 68 4.42 11.00 -0.38
C HIS A 68 3.47 9.87 0.05
N VAL A 69 3.20 8.94 -0.87
CA VAL A 69 2.28 7.83 -0.66
C VAL A 69 3.05 6.54 -0.37
N ASP A 70 2.70 5.87 0.73
CA ASP A 70 3.25 4.56 1.07
C ASP A 70 2.49 3.46 0.30
N TYR A 71 3.19 2.76 -0.59
CA TYR A 71 2.66 1.68 -1.43
C TYR A 71 2.91 0.28 -0.87
N ARG A 72 3.43 0.17 0.35
CA ARG A 72 3.62 -1.14 0.98
C ARG A 72 2.30 -1.88 1.11
N ALA A 73 2.36 -3.18 0.89
CA ALA A 73 1.20 -4.04 1.07
C ALA A 73 1.01 -4.36 2.56
N ALA A 74 -0.25 -4.39 3.00
CA ALA A 74 -0.60 -4.97 4.29
C ALA A 74 -0.69 -6.50 4.16
N CYS A 75 0.00 -7.23 5.03
CA CYS A 75 -0.11 -8.68 5.06
C CYS A 75 -1.51 -9.13 5.53
N PHE A 76 -2.05 -10.20 4.95
CA PHE A 76 -3.35 -10.75 5.36
C PHE A 76 -3.32 -11.39 6.76
N CYS A 77 -2.15 -11.83 7.24
CA CYS A 77 -2.00 -12.43 8.57
C CYS A 77 -2.26 -11.42 9.70
N HIS A 78 -1.52 -10.30 9.70
CA HIS A 78 -1.45 -9.37 10.84
C HIS A 78 -1.95 -7.97 10.49
N ARG A 79 -2.23 -7.69 9.21
CA ARG A 79 -2.59 -6.35 8.70
C ARG A 79 -1.49 -5.31 8.85
N ASN A 80 -0.26 -5.76 9.12
CA ASN A 80 0.92 -4.91 9.16
C ASN A 80 1.42 -4.65 7.74
N LEU A 81 1.87 -3.42 7.49
CA LEU A 81 2.58 -3.05 6.26
C LEU A 81 3.93 -3.75 6.20
N ILE A 82 4.23 -4.38 5.07
CA ILE A 82 5.49 -5.09 4.82
C ILE A 82 6.13 -4.62 3.52
N GLU A 83 7.46 -4.61 3.50
CA GLU A 83 8.25 -4.28 2.31
C GLU A 83 8.54 -5.52 1.45
N ILE A 84 8.81 -6.66 2.10
CA ILE A 84 9.04 -7.95 1.44
C ILE A 84 8.06 -8.97 2.03
N GLY A 85 7.42 -9.77 1.17
CA GLY A 85 6.44 -10.77 1.58
C GLY A 85 6.32 -11.92 0.59
N TYR A 86 5.56 -12.94 0.99
CA TYR A 86 5.23 -14.10 0.17
C TYR A 86 3.85 -13.92 -0.47
N VAL A 87 3.72 -14.20 -1.76
CA VAL A 87 2.45 -14.06 -2.49
C VAL A 87 1.91 -15.45 -2.84
N CYS A 88 0.63 -15.69 -2.57
CA CYS A 88 -0.03 -16.91 -3.03
C CYS A 88 -0.20 -16.89 -4.55
N SER A 89 0.31 -17.90 -5.25
CA SER A 89 0.20 -18.01 -6.70
C SER A 89 -1.22 -18.27 -7.21
N VAL A 90 -2.17 -18.57 -6.32
CA VAL A 90 -3.57 -18.86 -6.66
C VAL A 90 -4.47 -17.65 -6.42
N CYS A 91 -4.48 -17.13 -5.19
CA CYS A 91 -5.39 -16.04 -4.80
C CYS A 91 -4.71 -14.67 -4.68
N LEU A 92 -3.40 -14.57 -4.95
CA LEU A 92 -2.59 -13.35 -4.86
C LEU A 92 -2.54 -12.70 -3.47
N SER A 93 -3.00 -13.39 -2.42
CA SER A 93 -2.89 -12.91 -1.04
C SER A 93 -1.44 -12.82 -0.60
N ILE A 94 -1.13 -11.77 0.16
CA ILE A 94 0.23 -11.41 0.59
C ILE A 94 0.42 -11.75 2.08
N PHE A 95 1.53 -12.40 2.41
CA PHE A 95 1.86 -12.88 3.76
C PHE A 95 3.25 -12.39 4.20
N CYS A 96 3.40 -12.08 5.50
CA CYS A 96 4.66 -11.61 6.06
C CYS A 96 5.65 -12.75 6.36
N ASN A 97 5.15 -13.98 6.55
CA ASN A 97 5.96 -15.17 6.81
C ASN A 97 5.58 -16.26 5.82
N PHE A 98 6.54 -17.13 5.53
CA PHE A 98 6.31 -18.31 4.71
C PHE A 98 5.36 -19.27 5.42
N SER A 99 4.39 -19.79 4.67
CA SER A 99 3.53 -20.90 5.08
C SER A 99 3.34 -21.87 3.91
N PRO A 100 3.46 -23.19 4.12
CA PRO A 100 3.22 -24.18 3.07
C PRO A 100 1.74 -24.27 2.67
N ILE A 101 0.84 -23.66 3.43
CA ILE A 101 -0.61 -23.62 3.15
C ILE A 101 -1.06 -22.16 3.18
N CYS A 102 -1.79 -21.73 2.15
CA CYS A 102 -2.39 -20.39 2.12
C CYS A 102 -3.56 -20.31 3.11
N THR A 103 -3.54 -19.37 4.05
CA THR A 103 -4.63 -19.21 5.03
C THR A 103 -5.89 -18.55 4.45
N THR A 104 -5.84 -18.04 3.22
CA THR A 104 -6.98 -17.36 2.57
C THR A 104 -7.76 -18.28 1.63
N CYS A 105 -7.07 -19.10 0.82
CA CYS A 105 -7.70 -20.02 -0.13
C CYS A 105 -7.41 -21.50 0.14
N GLU A 106 -6.76 -21.81 1.26
CA GLU A 106 -6.45 -23.17 1.74
C GLU A 106 -5.59 -24.02 0.80
N THR A 107 -5.02 -23.42 -0.24
CA THR A 107 -4.15 -24.12 -1.18
C THR A 107 -2.85 -24.55 -0.48
N ALA A 108 -2.55 -25.84 -0.52
CA ALA A 108 -1.27 -26.40 -0.11
C ALA A 108 -0.25 -26.29 -1.25
N PHE A 109 0.86 -25.64 -0.99
CA PHE A 109 1.94 -25.47 -1.95
C PHE A 109 2.87 -26.70 -1.90
N LYS A 110 3.20 -27.27 -3.05
CA LYS A 110 4.24 -28.31 -3.17
C LYS A 110 5.59 -27.63 -3.34
N ILE A 111 6.15 -27.11 -2.27
CA ILE A 111 7.51 -26.56 -2.31
C ILE A 111 8.52 -27.71 -2.19
N SER A 112 9.21 -28.02 -3.28
CA SER A 112 10.47 -28.77 -3.21
C SER A 112 11.52 -27.87 -2.57
N LEU A 113 11.58 -27.84 -1.25
CA LEU A 113 12.63 -27.16 -0.50
C LEU A 113 13.98 -27.70 -1.00
N PRO A 114 14.94 -26.83 -1.42
CA PRO A 114 16.32 -27.26 -1.56
C PRO A 114 16.77 -27.90 -0.24
N PRO A 115 17.51 -29.03 -0.26
CA PRO A 115 17.91 -29.68 0.97
C PRO A 115 18.72 -28.70 1.80
N VAL A 116 18.18 -28.31 2.96
CA VAL A 116 18.88 -27.51 3.96
C VAL A 116 20.16 -28.28 4.28
N LEU A 117 21.31 -27.75 3.83
CA LEU A 117 22.63 -28.26 4.16
C LEU A 117 22.74 -28.26 5.68
N LYS A 118 22.55 -29.45 6.29
CA LYS A 118 22.77 -29.66 7.73
C LYS A 118 24.20 -29.22 8.03
N ALA A 119 24.36 -28.12 8.76
CA ALA A 119 25.65 -27.70 9.27
C ALA A 119 26.24 -28.86 10.09
N LYS A 120 27.32 -29.48 9.57
CA LYS A 120 28.08 -30.50 10.30
C LYS A 120 28.62 -29.85 11.57
N LYS A 121 28.08 -30.23 12.74
CA LYS A 121 28.70 -29.92 14.04
C LYS A 121 30.13 -30.48 14.03
N LYS A 122 31.16 -29.62 13.93
CA LYS A 122 32.54 -29.99 14.20
C LYS A 122 32.63 -30.44 15.67
N LYS A 123 32.91 -31.72 15.91
CA LYS A 123 33.28 -32.20 17.25
C LYS A 123 34.58 -31.50 17.66
N LEU A 124 34.54 -30.72 18.74
CA LEU A 124 35.73 -30.27 19.45
C LEU A 124 36.40 -31.51 20.07
N LYS A 125 37.64 -31.81 19.64
CA LYS A 125 38.52 -32.74 20.36
C LYS A 125 39.00 -32.02 21.62
N VAL A 126 38.62 -32.54 22.78
CA VAL A 126 39.24 -32.18 24.06
C VAL A 126 40.56 -32.94 24.14
N SER A 127 41.64 -32.20 24.27
CA SER A 127 42.99 -32.69 24.51
C SER A 127 43.28 -32.66 26.00
N VAL A 128 43.38 -33.84 26.63
CA VAL A 128 44.27 -34.15 27.77
C VAL A 128 44.66 -35.61 27.65
#